data_AF-A0AAU9XXW4-F1
#
_entry.id   AF-A0AAU9XXW4-F1
#
_cell.length_a   1.000
_cell.length_b   1.000
_cell.length_c   1.000
_cell.angle_alpha   90.00
_cell.angle_beta   90.00
_cell.angle_gamma   90.00
#
_symmetry.space_group_name_H-M   'P 1'
#
loop_
_entity.id
_entity.type
_entity.pdbx_description
1 polymer ?
#
loop_
_entity_poly.entity_id
_entity_poly.type
_entity_poly.pdbx_seq_one_letter_code
_entity_poly.pdbx_strand_id
1 'polypeptide(L)'
;SDTEDSDLRQQCKHNHDELCDQCESLHSTLNDISTAVDEASFTTEEDKDEALFLVSSATLAIKSWKCHLLRSTHQDQARLDVIDALNSGTVFIVNDWAMKFLPQRYRESQTDWFGKRGISWHISVVYRRMEGVLQWQAFIHVIQSCTQGSSAVTAIMQHVLATLKQEYPEINKAYFRQDNASCYHSSRTNFNEHRVKIVRVDFSDPQGGKGAADRLAASCKSHIRAFINEGHDVCTASDLKEALLSHGGLEGVRVVSLDTIEETPDDVQTITGITKLNNFEFSSVGSISCWRAYSVGQGKVIKIEKSSSGILQPSFSAGDFRSYKITPHKSSGEENVSEETASIERGQAAGVYSCPQDGCTRVFQRLSALEKHLSLEKCTRVPEKNSLMDLAKIGYKSYLVEGMGKLPSLQAPVRQEDSRVSLKEGWALRVVRKAYRFSEKQKSYLLSKFRIGQTTGHKLDAEVVAREMRRARGTDGARLFQSSEFLTTTQITSFFSRQSALVRQRDPDEADIRAAQEESNFSEAKETVASIQLDHPLIYDQYDLCEMALNDSLKILKLPMLQHMCEDLGLDIPSKPMHKKAPYLALLKEIVSKCTCQKSS
;
A
#
# COMPACT_ATOMS: atom_id res chain seq x y z
N SER A 1 -10.60 16.17 18.09
CA SER A 1 -10.88 17.59 18.39
C SER A 1 -9.57 18.37 18.25
N ASP A 2 -9.63 19.57 17.66
CA ASP A 2 -8.48 20.47 17.51
C ASP A 2 -8.35 21.42 18.70
N THR A 3 -7.17 21.49 19.32
CA THR A 3 -6.93 22.40 20.45
C THR A 3 -6.75 23.86 20.03
N GLU A 4 -6.35 24.09 18.78
CA GLU A 4 -5.91 25.40 18.29
C GLU A 4 -6.96 26.12 17.42
N ASP A 5 -8.03 25.44 17.00
CA ASP A 5 -9.06 25.99 16.11
C ASP A 5 -10.46 25.66 16.66
N SER A 6 -11.18 26.68 17.14
CA SER A 6 -12.49 26.54 17.79
C SER A 6 -13.56 25.93 16.89
N ASP A 7 -13.50 26.19 15.57
CA ASP A 7 -14.47 25.68 14.61
C ASP A 7 -14.30 24.17 14.40
N LEU A 8 -13.08 23.67 14.63
CA LEU A 8 -12.66 22.29 14.50
C LEU A 8 -12.55 21.57 15.86
N ARG A 9 -12.91 22.28 16.93
CA ARG A 9 -12.94 21.78 18.30
C ARG A 9 -14.34 21.27 18.65
N GLN A 10 -14.40 20.18 19.40
CA GLN A 10 -15.63 19.66 19.98
C GLN A 10 -15.38 19.20 21.40
N GLN A 11 -16.20 19.69 22.32
CA GLN A 11 -16.25 19.13 23.67
C GLN A 11 -16.84 17.73 23.61
N CYS A 12 -16.10 16.78 24.18
CA CYS A 12 -16.58 15.42 24.36
C CYS A 12 -17.65 15.42 25.47
N LYS A 13 -18.81 14.82 25.17
CA LYS A 13 -19.89 14.63 26.16
C LYS A 13 -19.83 13.25 26.84
N HIS A 14 -18.85 12.43 26.46
CA HIS A 14 -18.65 11.09 26.99
C HIS A 14 -17.71 11.13 28.20
N ASN A 15 -17.98 10.31 29.21
CA ASN A 15 -17.08 10.12 30.33
C ASN A 15 -15.90 9.25 29.88
N HIS A 16 -14.68 9.69 30.18
CA HIS A 16 -13.46 8.98 29.79
C HIS A 16 -13.02 8.00 30.88
N ASP A 17 -13.96 7.20 31.38
CA ASP A 17 -13.77 6.32 32.53
C ASP A 17 -13.50 4.86 32.12
N GLU A 18 -13.72 4.53 30.84
CA GLU A 18 -13.44 3.21 30.29
C GLU A 18 -11.95 3.05 30.00
N LEU A 19 -11.36 2.01 30.60
CA LEU A 19 -9.96 1.63 30.42
C LEU A 19 -9.86 0.38 29.55
N CYS A 20 -8.80 0.32 28.74
CA CYS A 20 -8.48 -0.85 27.96
C CYS A 20 -7.11 -1.38 28.40
N ASP A 21 -7.10 -2.49 29.12
CA ASP A 21 -5.89 -3.12 29.67
C ASP A 21 -4.84 -3.39 28.58
N GLN A 22 -5.27 -3.77 27.38
CA GLN A 22 -4.38 -3.98 26.24
C GLN A 22 -3.72 -2.67 25.76
N CYS A 23 -4.45 -1.54 25.80
CA CYS A 23 -3.92 -0.23 25.43
C CYS A 23 -2.92 0.30 26.49
N GLU A 24 -3.20 0.08 27.76
CA GLU A 24 -2.31 0.45 28.87
C GLU A 24 -1.06 -0.45 28.92
N SER A 25 -1.23 -1.75 28.63
CA SER A 25 -0.13 -2.71 28.51
C SER A 25 0.85 -2.30 27.41
N LEU A 26 0.38 -1.77 26.28
CA LEU A 26 1.28 -1.24 25.24
C LEU A 26 2.11 -0.05 25.75
N HIS A 27 1.50 0.85 26.54
CA HIS A 27 2.23 2.00 27.05
C HIS A 27 3.31 1.61 28.05
N SER A 28 2.93 0.82 29.06
CA SER A 28 3.86 0.28 30.06
C SER A 28 5.00 -0.49 29.39
N THR A 29 4.69 -1.41 28.47
CA THR A 29 5.72 -2.19 27.75
C THR A 29 6.73 -1.30 27.01
N LEU A 30 6.27 -0.24 26.34
CA LEU A 30 7.17 0.69 25.64
C LEU A 30 8.07 1.46 26.61
N ASN A 31 7.55 1.86 27.77
CA ASN A 31 8.34 2.51 28.80
C ASN A 31 9.35 1.53 29.42
N ASP A 32 8.93 0.31 29.74
CA ASP A 32 9.79 -0.74 30.30
C ASP A 32 10.97 -1.06 29.37
N ILE A 33 10.73 -1.16 28.06
CA ILE A 33 11.79 -1.33 27.06
C ILE A 33 12.74 -0.13 27.07
N SER A 34 12.20 1.09 27.13
CA SER A 34 13.01 2.31 27.16
C SER A 34 13.90 2.38 28.40
N THR A 35 13.35 2.07 29.57
CA THR A 35 14.10 2.03 30.83
C THR A 35 15.14 0.92 30.83
N ALA A 36 14.77 -0.29 30.41
CA ALA A 36 15.68 -1.41 30.35
C ALA A 36 16.88 -1.15 29.42
N VAL A 37 16.67 -0.46 28.29
CA VAL A 37 17.75 -0.06 27.39
C VAL A 37 18.60 1.07 27.96
N ASP A 38 18.01 2.01 28.71
CA ASP A 38 18.77 3.10 29.33
C ASP A 38 19.68 2.61 30.48
N GLU A 39 19.17 1.67 31.28
CA GLU A 39 19.87 1.03 32.42
C GLU A 39 20.86 -0.07 31.97
N ALA A 40 20.77 -0.54 30.72
CA ALA A 40 21.65 -1.60 30.21
C ALA A 40 23.12 -1.15 30.09
N SER A 41 24.03 -2.07 30.39
CA SER A 41 25.46 -1.90 30.12
C SER A 41 25.78 -2.25 28.66
N PHE A 42 26.42 -1.34 27.95
CA PHE A 42 26.89 -1.55 26.58
C PHE A 42 28.41 -1.62 26.52
N THR A 43 28.94 -2.36 25.54
CA THR A 43 30.38 -2.48 25.31
C THR A 43 30.98 -1.14 24.87
N THR A 44 30.23 -0.33 24.12
CA THR A 44 30.65 1.01 23.69
C THR A 44 29.51 2.01 23.84
N GLU A 45 29.86 3.29 24.06
CA GLU A 45 28.87 4.39 24.07
C GLU A 45 28.12 4.50 22.73
N GLU A 46 28.72 4.08 21.63
CA GLU A 46 28.06 4.09 20.32
C GLU A 46 26.98 3.02 20.20
N ASP A 47 27.16 1.86 20.84
CA ASP A 47 26.13 0.83 20.91
C ASP A 47 24.95 1.32 21.75
N LYS A 48 25.22 2.02 22.86
CA LYS A 48 24.20 2.65 23.69
C LYS A 48 23.42 3.70 22.90
N ASP A 49 24.12 4.60 22.22
CA ASP A 49 23.52 5.65 21.38
C ASP A 49 22.63 5.06 20.27
N GLU A 50 23.10 4.02 19.58
CA GLU A 50 22.32 3.35 18.53
C GLU A 50 21.07 2.68 19.11
N ALA A 51 21.20 1.98 20.24
CA ALA A 51 20.08 1.33 20.91
C ALA A 51 19.01 2.34 21.35
N LEU A 52 19.41 3.45 21.99
CA LEU A 52 18.50 4.52 22.39
C LEU A 52 17.79 5.17 21.19
N PHE A 53 18.53 5.41 20.10
CA PHE A 53 17.95 5.93 18.87
C PHE A 53 16.89 4.97 18.28
N LEU A 54 17.18 3.67 18.27
CA LEU A 54 16.29 2.64 17.76
C LEU A 54 15.01 2.54 18.60
N VAL A 55 15.12 2.50 19.92
CA VAL A 55 13.96 2.46 20.82
C VAL A 55 13.09 3.70 20.66
N SER A 56 13.70 4.89 20.63
CA SER A 56 12.97 6.15 20.43
C SER A 56 12.25 6.18 19.08
N SER A 57 12.94 5.79 18.00
CA SER A 57 12.37 5.75 16.65
C SER A 57 11.23 4.73 16.54
N ALA A 58 11.41 3.53 17.10
CA ALA A 58 10.39 2.48 17.10
C ALA A 58 9.17 2.88 17.94
N THR A 59 9.37 3.46 19.12
CA THR A 59 8.31 3.97 19.99
C THR A 59 7.48 5.04 19.27
N LEU A 60 8.14 5.98 18.58
CA LEU A 60 7.46 7.00 17.78
C LEU A 60 6.68 6.38 16.62
N ALA A 61 7.23 5.38 15.93
CA ALA A 61 6.56 4.67 14.85
C ALA A 61 5.29 3.95 15.34
N ILE A 62 5.38 3.21 16.45
CA ILE A 62 4.24 2.51 17.07
C ILE A 62 3.15 3.50 17.51
N LYS A 63 3.52 4.59 18.18
CA LYS A 63 2.56 5.65 18.56
C LYS A 63 1.92 6.30 17.34
N SER A 64 2.70 6.57 16.29
CA SER A 64 2.20 7.13 15.03
C SER A 64 1.23 6.18 14.33
N TRP A 65 1.52 4.87 14.35
CA TRP A 65 0.64 3.83 13.83
C TRP A 65 -0.67 3.74 14.61
N LYS A 66 -0.63 3.79 15.94
CA LYS A 66 -1.83 3.88 16.78
C LYS A 66 -2.70 5.08 16.42
N CYS A 67 -2.11 6.26 16.24
CA CYS A 67 -2.84 7.44 15.78
C CYS A 67 -3.45 7.23 14.38
N HIS A 68 -2.70 6.59 13.47
CA HIS A 68 -3.17 6.29 12.12
C HIS A 68 -4.36 5.33 12.13
N LEU A 69 -4.32 4.23 12.88
CA LEU A 69 -5.44 3.27 12.99
C LEU A 69 -6.74 3.94 13.45
N LEU A 70 -6.64 4.83 14.44
CA LEU A 70 -7.78 5.61 14.92
C LEU A 70 -8.32 6.52 13.83
N ARG A 71 -7.45 7.31 13.17
CA ARG A 71 -7.86 8.20 12.08
C ARG A 71 -8.50 7.43 10.93
N SER A 72 -7.91 6.33 10.50
CA SER A 72 -8.44 5.48 9.42
C SER A 72 -9.82 4.93 9.76
N THR A 73 -10.01 4.41 10.97
CA THR A 73 -11.31 3.90 11.43
C THR A 73 -12.36 5.02 11.50
N HIS A 74 -11.98 6.16 12.08
CA HIS A 74 -12.86 7.33 12.19
C HIS A 74 -13.25 7.88 10.83
N GLN A 75 -12.30 7.95 9.89
CA GLN A 75 -12.51 8.51 8.58
C GLN A 75 -13.32 7.59 7.66
N ASP A 76 -13.27 6.28 7.89
CA ASP A 76 -14.11 5.32 7.19
C ASP A 76 -15.60 5.43 7.55
N GLN A 77 -15.93 5.97 8.74
CA GLN A 77 -17.32 6.22 9.15
C GLN A 77 -18.05 7.13 8.16
N ALA A 78 -17.35 8.09 7.54
CA ALA A 78 -17.91 8.95 6.49
C ALA A 78 -18.47 8.16 5.31
N ARG A 79 -17.74 7.12 4.89
CA ARG A 79 -18.19 6.24 3.79
C ARG A 79 -19.41 5.43 4.19
N LEU A 80 -19.44 4.88 5.40
CA LEU A 80 -20.57 4.09 5.88
C LEU A 80 -21.84 4.92 5.93
N ASP A 81 -21.76 6.13 6.51
CA ASP A 81 -22.91 7.04 6.58
C ASP A 81 -23.46 7.40 5.19
N VAL A 82 -22.58 7.61 4.20
CA VAL A 82 -22.99 7.88 2.82
C VAL A 82 -23.65 6.66 2.18
N ILE A 83 -23.10 5.45 2.36
CA ILE A 83 -23.66 4.21 1.81
C ILE A 83 -25.06 3.92 2.37
N ASP A 84 -25.27 4.20 3.65
CA ASP A 84 -26.55 4.05 4.31
C ASP A 84 -27.57 5.09 3.81
N ALA A 85 -27.11 6.28 3.44
CA ALA A 85 -27.94 7.34 2.86
C ALA A 85 -28.23 7.19 1.35
N LEU A 86 -27.63 6.21 0.66
CA LEU A 86 -27.81 6.02 -0.79
C LEU A 86 -29.26 5.66 -1.14
N ASN A 87 -29.80 6.38 -2.11
CA ASN A 87 -31.10 6.18 -2.75
C ASN A 87 -30.99 6.39 -4.28
N SER A 88 -32.12 6.32 -4.99
CA SER A 88 -32.16 6.42 -6.45
C SER A 88 -31.67 7.77 -7.01
N GLY A 89 -31.74 8.84 -6.23
CA GLY A 89 -31.30 10.18 -6.64
C GLY A 89 -29.85 10.51 -6.27
N THR A 90 -29.14 9.62 -5.57
CA THR A 90 -27.80 9.87 -5.02
C THR A 90 -26.80 8.82 -5.50
N VAL A 91 -25.56 9.25 -5.74
CA VAL A 91 -24.44 8.34 -6.01
C VAL A 91 -23.27 8.58 -5.06
N PHE A 92 -22.52 7.52 -4.78
CA PHE A 92 -21.25 7.57 -4.08
C PHE A 92 -20.12 7.18 -5.03
N ILE A 93 -19.11 8.03 -5.18
CA ILE A 93 -18.06 7.88 -6.18
C ILE A 93 -16.71 7.79 -5.48
N VAL A 94 -16.01 6.68 -5.66
CA VAL A 94 -14.63 6.49 -5.20
C VAL A 94 -13.69 6.78 -6.37
N ASN A 95 -12.90 7.84 -6.26
CA ASN A 95 -11.92 8.23 -7.26
C ASN A 95 -10.50 7.85 -6.83
N ASP A 96 -9.72 7.37 -7.78
CA ASP A 96 -8.29 7.21 -7.58
C ASP A 96 -7.50 7.28 -8.89
N TRP A 97 -6.27 7.78 -8.78
CA TRP A 97 -5.26 7.61 -9.82
C TRP A 97 -4.66 6.22 -9.65
N ALA A 98 -4.93 5.35 -10.61
CA ALA A 98 -4.19 4.10 -10.65
C ALA A 98 -2.72 4.41 -10.96
N MET A 99 -1.81 3.64 -10.36
CA MET A 99 -0.39 3.73 -10.70
C MET A 99 -0.22 3.61 -12.22
N LYS A 100 0.53 4.56 -12.82
CA LYS A 100 0.66 4.65 -14.28
C LYS A 100 0.99 3.29 -14.90
N PHE A 101 0.35 2.99 -16.01
CA PHE A 101 0.63 1.78 -16.77
C PHE A 101 1.90 2.01 -17.58
N LEU A 102 2.96 1.24 -17.34
CA LEU A 102 4.14 1.31 -18.18
C LEU A 102 3.82 0.63 -19.52
N PRO A 103 4.11 1.26 -20.67
CA PRO A 103 4.00 0.62 -21.97
C PRO A 103 4.64 -0.77 -21.94
N GLN A 104 3.94 -1.80 -22.41
CA GLN A 104 4.40 -3.18 -22.41
C GLN A 104 4.23 -3.77 -23.81
N ARG A 105 5.23 -4.53 -24.25
CA ARG A 105 5.17 -5.32 -25.48
C ARG A 105 5.09 -6.80 -25.13
N TYR A 106 4.46 -7.59 -25.99
CA TYR A 106 4.45 -9.05 -25.84
C TYR A 106 5.86 -9.63 -25.77
N ARG A 107 6.78 -9.06 -26.55
CA ARG A 107 8.21 -9.39 -26.51
C ARG A 107 9.01 -8.14 -26.21
N GLU A 108 9.68 -8.14 -25.07
CA GLU A 108 10.47 -7.01 -24.62
C GLU A 108 11.81 -7.46 -24.04
N SER A 109 12.90 -6.78 -24.41
CA SER A 109 14.21 -7.07 -23.86
C SER A 109 14.36 -6.42 -22.48
N GLN A 110 15.17 -7.00 -21.58
CA GLN A 110 15.40 -6.45 -20.23
C GLN A 110 15.94 -5.01 -20.25
N THR A 111 16.60 -4.61 -21.34
CA THR A 111 17.09 -3.24 -21.59
C THR A 111 16.00 -2.23 -21.94
N ASP A 112 14.85 -2.66 -22.46
CA ASP A 112 13.75 -1.76 -22.85
C ASP A 112 12.94 -1.25 -21.64
N TRP A 113 13.15 -1.81 -20.45
CA TRP A 113 12.39 -1.50 -19.24
C TRP A 113 12.65 -0.10 -18.67
N PHE A 114 13.81 0.49 -18.95
CA PHE A 114 14.29 1.65 -18.17
C PHE A 114 13.89 3.00 -18.80
N GLY A 115 13.10 3.79 -18.07
CA GLY A 115 12.80 5.19 -18.42
C GLY A 115 11.64 5.40 -19.39
N LYS A 116 10.67 4.47 -19.43
CA LYS A 116 9.40 4.65 -20.13
C LYS A 116 8.53 5.70 -19.42
N ARG A 117 7.84 6.53 -20.20
CA ARG A 117 6.74 7.35 -19.68
C ARG A 117 5.52 6.47 -19.49
N GLY A 118 4.94 6.49 -18.30
CA GLY A 118 3.73 5.73 -18.01
C GLY A 118 2.50 6.40 -18.62
N ILE A 119 1.53 5.58 -19.01
CA ILE A 119 0.19 6.01 -19.41
C ILE A 119 -0.61 6.27 -18.13
N SER A 120 -1.18 7.45 -18.03
CA SER A 120 -2.01 7.85 -16.89
C SER A 120 -3.41 7.26 -17.04
N TRP A 121 -3.98 6.80 -15.93
CA TRP A 121 -5.35 6.31 -15.94
C TRP A 121 -6.03 6.56 -14.59
N HIS A 122 -7.20 7.17 -14.65
CA HIS A 122 -8.00 7.51 -13.47
C HIS A 122 -9.24 6.63 -13.42
N ILE A 123 -9.56 6.12 -12.24
CA ILE A 123 -10.66 5.20 -12.00
C ILE A 123 -11.69 5.89 -11.11
N SER A 124 -12.95 5.92 -11.57
CA SER A 124 -14.09 6.41 -10.80
C SER A 124 -15.08 5.26 -10.60
N VAL A 125 -15.15 4.70 -9.39
CA VAL A 125 -16.10 3.62 -9.05
C VAL A 125 -17.35 4.25 -8.43
N VAL A 126 -18.46 4.17 -9.15
CA VAL A 126 -19.76 4.76 -8.81
C VAL A 126 -20.65 3.69 -8.20
N TYR A 127 -21.24 4.00 -7.04
CA TYR A 127 -22.22 3.18 -6.35
C TYR A 127 -23.56 3.91 -6.29
N ARG A 128 -24.65 3.17 -6.48
CA ARG A 128 -26.02 3.67 -6.32
C ARG A 128 -26.91 2.61 -5.68
N ARG A 129 -28.05 3.03 -5.12
CA ARG A 129 -29.08 2.13 -4.62
C ARG A 129 -30.39 2.36 -5.36
N MET A 130 -30.83 1.36 -6.11
CA MET A 130 -32.08 1.37 -6.87
C MET A 130 -33.01 0.29 -6.30
N GLU A 131 -34.21 0.67 -5.87
CA GLU A 131 -35.21 -0.26 -5.33
C GLU A 131 -34.67 -1.17 -4.21
N GLY A 132 -33.81 -0.60 -3.34
CA GLY A 132 -33.14 -1.35 -2.26
C GLY A 132 -31.94 -2.19 -2.70
N VAL A 133 -31.77 -2.42 -4.01
CA VAL A 133 -30.64 -3.16 -4.59
C VAL A 133 -29.48 -2.22 -4.84
N LEU A 134 -28.31 -2.61 -4.34
CA LEU A 134 -27.10 -1.86 -4.59
C LEU A 134 -26.48 -2.26 -5.94
N GLN A 135 -26.03 -1.26 -6.67
CA GLN A 135 -25.39 -1.40 -7.96
C GLN A 135 -24.09 -0.60 -8.01
N TRP A 136 -23.17 -1.00 -8.88
CA TRP A 136 -21.93 -0.28 -9.13
C TRP A 136 -21.60 -0.20 -10.62
N GLN A 137 -20.85 0.81 -11.02
CA GLN A 137 -20.29 0.98 -12.35
C GLN A 137 -18.95 1.72 -12.23
N ALA A 138 -17.99 1.41 -13.08
CA ALA A 138 -16.71 2.09 -13.10
C ALA A 138 -16.49 2.83 -14.41
N PHE A 139 -15.91 4.02 -14.30
CA PHE A 139 -15.47 4.85 -15.41
C PHE A 139 -13.95 5.00 -15.36
N ILE A 140 -13.27 4.58 -16.43
CA ILE A 140 -11.82 4.64 -16.58
C ILE A 140 -11.47 5.65 -17.66
N HIS A 141 -10.71 6.68 -17.30
CA HIS A 141 -10.12 7.62 -18.25
C HIS A 141 -8.67 7.23 -18.45
N VAL A 142 -8.33 6.72 -19.63
CA VAL A 142 -6.96 6.45 -20.06
C VAL A 142 -6.42 7.68 -20.79
N ILE A 143 -5.28 8.20 -20.37
CA ILE A 143 -4.74 9.49 -20.83
C ILE A 143 -3.27 9.32 -21.21
N GLN A 144 -2.94 9.55 -22.47
CA GLN A 144 -1.59 9.34 -23.01
C GLN A 144 -0.56 10.26 -22.35
N SER A 145 -0.90 11.52 -22.13
CA SER A 145 -0.05 12.52 -21.48
C SER A 145 -0.84 13.31 -20.45
N CYS A 146 -0.55 13.14 -19.17
CA CYS A 146 -1.22 13.85 -18.08
C CYS A 146 -0.29 13.97 -16.87
N THR A 147 -0.25 15.16 -16.27
CA THR A 147 0.53 15.44 -15.05
C THR A 147 -0.09 14.84 -13.78
N GLN A 148 -1.30 14.28 -13.89
CA GLN A 148 -2.14 13.83 -12.78
C GLN A 148 -2.48 14.96 -11.78
N GLY A 149 -2.53 16.21 -12.27
CA GLY A 149 -2.83 17.40 -11.49
C GLY A 149 -4.31 17.61 -11.17
N SER A 150 -4.57 18.67 -10.40
CA SER A 150 -5.91 19.06 -9.91
C SER A 150 -6.90 19.42 -11.01
N SER A 151 -6.41 20.00 -12.11
CA SER A 151 -7.20 20.34 -13.29
C SER A 151 -7.75 19.07 -13.96
N ALA A 152 -6.91 18.04 -14.09
CA ALA A 152 -7.28 16.75 -14.68
C ALA A 152 -8.33 16.04 -13.83
N VAL A 153 -8.12 15.98 -12.51
CA VAL A 153 -9.11 15.42 -11.56
C VAL A 153 -10.46 16.10 -11.70
N THR A 154 -10.45 17.43 -11.74
CA THR A 154 -11.65 18.25 -11.94
C THR A 154 -12.37 17.88 -13.24
N ALA A 155 -11.66 17.91 -14.37
CA ALA A 155 -12.21 17.62 -15.69
C ALA A 155 -12.80 16.19 -15.76
N ILE A 156 -12.12 15.23 -15.15
CA ILE A 156 -12.60 13.84 -15.02
C ILE A 156 -13.88 13.76 -14.19
N MET A 157 -13.93 14.39 -13.02
CA MET A 157 -15.13 14.42 -12.18
C MET A 157 -16.33 15.00 -12.92
N GLN A 158 -16.13 16.12 -13.62
CA GLN A 158 -17.18 16.75 -14.42
C GLN A 158 -17.70 15.83 -15.52
N HIS A 159 -16.79 15.16 -16.24
CA HIS A 159 -17.15 14.22 -17.29
C HIS A 159 -18.03 13.10 -16.75
N VAL A 160 -17.64 12.46 -15.63
CA VAL A 160 -18.42 11.38 -15.00
C VAL A 160 -19.80 11.87 -14.57
N LEU A 161 -19.90 13.04 -13.93
CA LEU A 161 -21.17 13.60 -13.48
C LEU A 161 -22.10 13.96 -14.65
N ALA A 162 -21.54 14.49 -15.75
CA ALA A 162 -22.30 14.80 -16.97
C ALA A 162 -22.85 13.53 -17.61
N THR A 163 -22.02 12.49 -17.77
CA THR A 163 -22.46 11.18 -18.28
C THR A 163 -23.56 10.57 -17.41
N LEU A 164 -23.35 10.54 -16.09
CA LEU A 164 -24.34 10.00 -15.15
C LEU A 164 -25.67 10.75 -15.26
N LYS A 165 -25.65 12.07 -15.40
CA LYS A 165 -26.88 12.86 -15.50
C LYS A 165 -27.62 12.67 -16.81
N GLN A 166 -26.87 12.56 -17.90
CA GLN A 166 -27.43 12.39 -19.24
C GLN A 166 -28.13 11.04 -19.37
N GLU A 167 -27.50 9.98 -18.84
CA GLU A 167 -28.00 8.60 -18.97
C GLU A 167 -28.97 8.21 -17.85
N TYR A 168 -28.83 8.79 -16.65
CA TYR A 168 -29.69 8.52 -15.48
C TYR A 168 -30.24 9.84 -14.90
N PRO A 169 -31.32 10.39 -15.49
CA PRO A 169 -31.86 11.69 -15.14
C PRO A 169 -32.29 11.86 -13.67
N GLU A 170 -32.58 10.78 -12.97
CA GLU A 170 -32.94 10.74 -11.54
C GLU A 170 -31.79 11.19 -10.63
N ILE A 171 -30.53 10.98 -11.05
CA ILE A 171 -29.34 11.32 -10.28
C ILE A 171 -29.23 12.83 -10.15
N ASN A 172 -29.23 13.33 -8.91
CA ASN A 172 -29.17 14.76 -8.60
C ASN A 172 -28.17 15.12 -7.52
N LYS A 173 -27.61 14.13 -6.82
CA LYS A 173 -26.61 14.33 -5.75
C LYS A 173 -25.47 13.35 -5.87
N ALA A 174 -24.25 13.81 -5.63
CA ALA A 174 -23.05 12.99 -5.60
C ALA A 174 -22.24 13.22 -4.32
N TYR A 175 -21.72 12.12 -3.78
CA TYR A 175 -20.75 12.09 -2.70
C TYR A 175 -19.46 11.50 -3.24
N PHE A 176 -18.31 12.11 -2.94
CA PHE A 176 -17.01 11.62 -3.39
C PHE A 176 -16.15 11.13 -2.23
N ARG A 177 -15.43 10.04 -2.45
CA ARG A 177 -14.28 9.63 -1.65
C ARG A 177 -13.03 9.60 -2.52
N GLN A 178 -11.96 10.25 -2.08
CA GLN A 178 -10.73 10.40 -2.85
C GLN A 178 -9.47 10.15 -2.01
N ASP A 179 -8.30 10.15 -2.64
CA ASP A 179 -7.02 10.12 -1.91
C ASP A 179 -6.76 11.47 -1.25
N ASN A 180 -6.02 11.46 -0.15
CA ASN A 180 -5.45 12.67 0.42
C ASN A 180 -4.12 13.03 -0.27
N ALA A 181 -4.13 13.05 -1.60
CA ALA A 181 -3.01 13.49 -2.44
C ALA A 181 -3.25 14.93 -2.92
N SER A 182 -2.19 15.70 -3.15
CA SER A 182 -2.27 17.12 -3.51
C SER A 182 -3.12 17.40 -4.74
N CYS A 183 -3.19 16.49 -5.71
CA CYS A 183 -4.01 16.63 -6.91
C CYS A 183 -5.53 16.56 -6.65
N TYR A 184 -5.96 16.08 -5.48
CA TYR A 184 -7.38 16.12 -5.09
C TYR A 184 -7.71 17.36 -4.25
N HIS A 185 -6.70 18.09 -3.78
CA HIS A 185 -6.86 19.34 -3.04
C HIS A 185 -6.98 20.51 -4.01
N SER A 186 -8.18 20.74 -4.53
CA SER A 186 -8.45 21.92 -5.35
C SER A 186 -9.68 22.67 -4.86
N SER A 187 -9.60 23.99 -4.77
CA SER A 187 -10.79 24.83 -4.57
C SER A 187 -11.72 24.81 -5.79
N ARG A 188 -11.25 24.32 -6.94
CA ARG A 188 -12.05 24.14 -8.15
C ARG A 188 -13.07 23.03 -8.04
N THR A 189 -12.97 22.05 -7.15
CA THR A 189 -13.95 20.93 -7.04
C THR A 189 -15.41 21.36 -6.81
N ASN A 190 -15.67 22.66 -6.73
CA ASN A 190 -16.96 23.33 -6.58
C ASN A 190 -17.59 23.65 -7.93
N PHE A 191 -18.00 22.63 -8.69
CA PHE A 191 -18.74 22.89 -9.93
C PHE A 191 -20.24 22.91 -9.68
N ASN A 192 -20.77 24.13 -9.67
CA ASN A 192 -22.20 24.44 -9.58
C ASN A 192 -22.85 24.66 -10.96
N GLU A 193 -22.23 24.21 -12.05
CA GLU A 193 -22.80 24.27 -13.41
C GLU A 193 -23.46 22.96 -13.83
N HIS A 194 -23.56 21.98 -12.93
CA HIS A 194 -24.04 20.65 -13.26
C HIS A 194 -25.41 20.42 -12.60
N ARG A 195 -26.29 19.69 -13.30
CA ARG A 195 -27.57 19.29 -12.72
C ARG A 195 -27.42 18.23 -11.60
N VAL A 196 -26.20 17.75 -11.34
CA VAL A 196 -25.86 16.89 -10.19
C VAL A 196 -25.09 17.72 -9.17
N LYS A 197 -25.66 17.89 -7.98
CA LYS A 197 -25.05 18.62 -6.87
C LYS A 197 -24.03 17.74 -6.16
N ILE A 198 -22.78 18.18 -6.09
CA ILE A 198 -21.79 17.60 -5.18
C ILE A 198 -22.20 17.97 -3.75
N VAL A 199 -22.48 16.99 -2.91
CA VAL A 199 -22.90 17.20 -1.51
C VAL A 199 -21.69 17.17 -0.59
N ARG A 200 -20.79 16.21 -0.79
CA ARG A 200 -19.61 16.00 0.05
C ARG A 200 -18.43 15.46 -0.74
N VAL A 201 -17.22 15.86 -0.35
CA VAL A 201 -15.96 15.26 -0.77
C VAL A 201 -15.18 14.89 0.49
N ASP A 202 -14.88 13.61 0.64
CA ASP A 202 -14.16 13.07 1.79
C ASP A 202 -12.84 12.43 1.35
N PHE A 203 -11.75 12.77 2.03
CA PHE A 203 -10.44 12.18 1.81
C PHE A 203 -10.22 10.99 2.74
N SER A 204 -9.67 9.93 2.19
CA SER A 204 -9.23 8.78 2.98
C SER A 204 -7.97 9.14 3.79
N ASP A 205 -7.75 8.54 4.97
CA ASP A 205 -6.41 8.58 5.57
C ASP A 205 -5.45 7.83 4.62
N PRO A 206 -4.18 8.25 4.45
CA PRO A 206 -3.20 7.53 3.65
C PRO A 206 -3.19 6.04 4.04
N GLN A 207 -3.30 5.14 3.06
CA GLN A 207 -3.43 3.68 3.29
C GLN A 207 -4.75 3.23 3.96
N GLY A 208 -5.70 4.13 4.22
CA GLY A 208 -6.95 3.88 4.95
C GLY A 208 -8.18 3.58 4.10
N GLY A 209 -8.04 3.00 2.91
CA GLY A 209 -9.17 2.40 2.18
C GLY A 209 -9.69 3.17 0.95
N LYS A 210 -8.96 3.10 -0.16
CA LYS A 210 -9.51 3.31 -1.52
C LYS A 210 -9.76 2.00 -2.25
N GLY A 211 -9.96 0.93 -1.48
CA GLY A 211 -9.85 -0.44 -1.98
C GLY A 211 -10.73 -0.76 -3.18
N ALA A 212 -11.83 -0.04 -3.42
CA ALA A 212 -12.65 -0.25 -4.62
C ALA A 212 -11.90 0.07 -5.92
N ALA A 213 -11.27 1.24 -6.02
CA ALA A 213 -10.52 1.64 -7.20
C ALA A 213 -9.24 0.80 -7.35
N ASP A 214 -8.54 0.54 -6.24
CA ASP A 214 -7.34 -0.31 -6.22
C ASP A 214 -7.63 -1.75 -6.67
N ARG A 215 -8.71 -2.37 -6.15
CA ARG A 215 -9.14 -3.70 -6.57
C ARG A 215 -9.50 -3.74 -8.04
N LEU A 216 -10.23 -2.73 -8.52
CA LEU A 216 -10.59 -2.65 -9.92
C LEU A 216 -9.35 -2.48 -10.81
N ALA A 217 -8.40 -1.64 -10.41
CA ALA A 217 -7.12 -1.49 -11.10
C ALA A 217 -6.38 -2.83 -11.20
N ALA A 218 -6.39 -3.63 -10.12
CA ALA A 218 -5.78 -4.96 -10.13
C ALA A 218 -6.48 -5.92 -11.11
N SER A 219 -7.82 -5.95 -11.13
CA SER A 219 -8.60 -6.72 -12.10
C SER A 219 -8.31 -6.29 -13.54
N CYS A 220 -8.28 -4.97 -13.79
CA CYS A 220 -7.91 -4.40 -15.08
C CYS A 220 -6.49 -4.81 -15.51
N LYS A 221 -5.50 -4.70 -14.62
CA LYS A 221 -4.12 -5.14 -14.90
C LYS A 221 -4.06 -6.62 -15.25
N SER A 222 -4.81 -7.47 -14.55
CA SER A 222 -4.88 -8.90 -14.89
C SER A 222 -5.45 -9.13 -16.29
N HIS A 223 -6.49 -8.40 -16.67
CA HIS A 223 -7.11 -8.49 -17.99
C HIS A 223 -6.16 -8.00 -19.09
N ILE A 224 -5.50 -6.85 -18.89
CA ILE A 224 -4.51 -6.30 -19.82
C ILE A 224 -3.34 -7.28 -20.03
N ARG A 225 -2.86 -7.93 -18.95
CA ARG A 225 -1.80 -8.94 -19.06
C ARG A 225 -2.22 -10.14 -19.89
N ALA A 226 -3.47 -10.60 -19.77
CA ALA A 226 -3.97 -11.69 -20.60
C ALA A 226 -3.93 -11.30 -22.09
N PHE A 227 -4.39 -10.10 -22.43
CA PHE A 227 -4.30 -9.54 -23.77
C PHE A 227 -2.86 -9.46 -24.31
N ILE A 228 -1.91 -8.99 -23.49
CA ILE A 228 -0.49 -8.96 -23.88
C ILE A 228 0.05 -10.37 -24.13
N ASN A 229 -0.31 -11.33 -23.28
CA ASN A 229 0.13 -12.73 -23.41
C ASN A 229 -0.40 -13.43 -24.67
N GLU A 230 -1.45 -12.89 -25.30
CA GLU A 230 -1.98 -13.38 -26.59
C GLU A 230 -1.15 -12.91 -27.80
N GLY A 231 -0.14 -12.07 -27.59
CA GLY A 231 0.74 -11.57 -28.65
C GLY A 231 0.58 -10.09 -28.95
N HIS A 232 -0.24 -9.36 -28.19
CA HIS A 232 -0.53 -7.96 -28.42
C HIS A 232 0.42 -7.03 -27.65
N ASP A 233 0.68 -5.86 -28.23
CA ASP A 233 1.43 -4.79 -27.58
C ASP A 233 0.48 -3.75 -27.00
N VAL A 234 0.80 -3.20 -25.84
CA VAL A 234 0.06 -2.12 -25.18
C VAL A 234 1.02 -0.96 -24.91
N CYS A 235 1.17 -0.10 -25.92
CA CYS A 235 2.15 1.00 -25.91
C CYS A 235 1.52 2.39 -25.81
N THR A 236 0.26 2.53 -26.19
CA THR A 236 -0.47 3.80 -26.21
C THR A 236 -1.74 3.76 -25.34
N ALA A 237 -2.31 4.93 -25.04
CA ALA A 237 -3.60 5.04 -24.38
C ALA A 237 -4.73 4.36 -25.18
N SER A 238 -4.64 4.40 -26.51
CA SER A 238 -5.56 3.70 -27.40
C SER A 238 -5.42 2.19 -27.25
N ASP A 239 -4.19 1.67 -27.25
CA ASP A 239 -3.93 0.23 -27.08
C ASP A 239 -4.41 -0.24 -25.71
N LEU A 240 -4.21 0.58 -24.67
CA LEU A 240 -4.65 0.26 -23.32
C LEU A 240 -6.18 0.25 -23.22
N LYS A 241 -6.87 1.16 -23.91
CA LYS A 241 -8.33 1.11 -24.05
C LYS A 241 -8.78 -0.14 -24.80
N GLU A 242 -8.11 -0.51 -25.89
CA GLU A 242 -8.41 -1.72 -26.65
C GLU A 242 -8.23 -2.98 -25.78
N ALA A 243 -7.12 -3.08 -25.06
CA ALA A 243 -6.85 -4.18 -24.14
C ALA A 243 -7.94 -4.30 -23.06
N LEU A 244 -8.41 -3.18 -22.50
CA LEU A 244 -9.49 -3.16 -21.50
C LEU A 244 -10.88 -3.55 -22.05
N LEU A 245 -11.09 -3.41 -23.37
CA LEU A 245 -12.34 -3.75 -24.05
C LEU A 245 -12.26 -5.10 -24.78
N SER A 246 -11.10 -5.75 -24.76
CA SER A 246 -10.90 -7.07 -25.36
C SER A 246 -11.80 -8.13 -24.71
N HIS A 247 -12.12 -9.20 -25.46
CA HIS A 247 -12.95 -10.31 -24.97
C HIS A 247 -14.32 -9.90 -24.37
N GLY A 248 -14.91 -8.81 -24.88
CA GLY A 248 -16.18 -8.26 -24.38
C GLY A 248 -16.03 -7.29 -23.21
N GLY A 249 -14.80 -6.99 -22.79
CA GLY A 249 -14.46 -6.07 -21.71
C GLY A 249 -14.77 -6.61 -20.32
N LEU A 250 -14.55 -5.76 -19.32
CA LEU A 250 -14.85 -6.05 -17.92
C LEU A 250 -16.30 -5.61 -17.60
N GLU A 251 -17.11 -6.53 -17.07
CA GLU A 251 -18.50 -6.24 -16.71
C GLU A 251 -18.59 -5.05 -15.72
N GLY A 252 -19.42 -4.06 -16.03
CA GLY A 252 -19.59 -2.86 -15.21
C GLY A 252 -18.48 -1.82 -15.38
N VAL A 253 -17.52 -2.02 -16.30
CA VAL A 253 -16.42 -1.08 -16.57
C VAL A 253 -16.64 -0.39 -17.91
N ARG A 254 -16.49 0.94 -17.92
CA ARG A 254 -16.54 1.76 -19.12
C ARG A 254 -15.24 2.53 -19.26
N VAL A 255 -14.73 2.62 -20.49
CA VAL A 255 -13.40 3.14 -20.77
C VAL A 255 -13.47 4.24 -21.82
N VAL A 256 -12.71 5.30 -21.60
CA VAL A 256 -12.46 6.37 -22.57
C VAL A 256 -10.96 6.61 -22.69
N SER A 257 -10.49 6.94 -23.89
CA SER A 257 -9.09 7.29 -24.16
C SER A 257 -9.00 8.75 -24.56
N LEU A 258 -7.96 9.43 -24.07
CA LEU A 258 -7.65 10.83 -24.27
C LEU A 258 -6.16 10.98 -24.59
N ASP A 259 -5.80 11.89 -25.49
CA ASP A 259 -4.39 12.19 -25.76
C ASP A 259 -3.79 13.03 -24.63
N THR A 260 -4.52 14.05 -24.17
CA THR A 260 -4.11 14.94 -23.09
C THR A 260 -5.34 15.51 -22.38
N ILE A 261 -5.14 16.04 -21.17
CA ILE A 261 -6.11 16.92 -20.50
C ILE A 261 -5.43 18.28 -20.34
N GLU A 262 -6.09 19.34 -20.79
CA GLU A 262 -5.56 20.70 -20.69
C GLU A 262 -5.40 21.11 -19.23
N GLU A 263 -4.17 21.45 -18.86
CA GLU A 263 -3.86 22.08 -17.59
C GLU A 263 -4.30 23.54 -17.64
N THR A 264 -5.21 23.92 -16.74
CA THR A 264 -5.56 25.33 -16.57
C THR A 264 -4.84 25.87 -15.34
N PRO A 265 -4.17 27.04 -15.42
CA PRO A 265 -3.52 27.66 -14.26
C PRO A 265 -4.44 27.73 -13.06
N ASP A 266 -3.94 27.42 -11.86
CA ASP A 266 -4.68 27.54 -10.61
C ASP A 266 -4.79 29.02 -10.21
N ASP A 267 -5.65 29.77 -10.90
CA ASP A 267 -5.93 31.18 -10.59
C ASP A 267 -6.95 31.35 -9.44
N VAL A 268 -7.18 30.31 -8.64
CA VAL A 268 -8.27 30.27 -7.64
C VAL A 268 -7.74 30.43 -6.21
N GLN A 269 -8.57 31.09 -5.39
CA GLN A 269 -8.41 31.25 -3.94
C GLN A 269 -7.86 29.98 -3.28
N THR A 270 -6.65 30.06 -2.74
CA THR A 270 -6.01 28.96 -2.02
C THR A 270 -6.60 28.86 -0.62
N ILE A 271 -7.21 27.72 -0.28
CA ILE A 271 -7.68 27.47 1.08
C ILE A 271 -6.46 27.26 1.98
N THR A 272 -6.23 28.19 2.91
CA THR A 272 -5.09 28.12 3.83
C THR A 272 -5.17 26.85 4.67
N GLY A 273 -4.14 26.00 4.56
CA GLY A 273 -4.07 24.75 5.30
C GLY A 273 -4.99 23.63 4.78
N ILE A 274 -5.41 23.68 3.51
CA ILE A 274 -6.27 22.65 2.88
C ILE A 274 -5.77 21.22 3.09
N THR A 275 -4.45 21.02 3.09
CA THR A 275 -3.80 19.72 3.33
C THR A 275 -4.03 19.13 4.72
N LYS A 276 -4.52 19.93 5.67
CA LYS A 276 -4.91 19.47 7.01
C LYS A 276 -6.38 19.03 7.07
N LEU A 277 -7.19 19.42 6.09
CA LEU A 277 -8.62 19.14 6.03
C LEU A 277 -8.85 17.81 5.30
N ASN A 278 -9.87 17.07 5.75
CA ASN A 278 -10.23 15.77 5.20
C ASN A 278 -11.66 15.71 4.67
N ASN A 279 -12.58 16.54 5.17
CA ASN A 279 -14.00 16.46 4.80
C ASN A 279 -14.48 17.83 4.38
N PHE A 280 -15.23 17.87 3.29
CA PHE A 280 -15.76 19.08 2.69
C PHE A 280 -17.23 18.86 2.37
N GLU A 281 -18.12 19.66 2.96
CA GLU A 281 -19.56 19.62 2.70
C GLU A 281 -20.00 20.92 2.02
N PHE A 282 -20.80 20.76 0.97
CA PHE A 282 -21.11 21.82 0.03
C PHE A 282 -22.53 22.33 0.26
N SER A 283 -22.66 23.60 0.66
CA SER A 283 -23.96 24.24 0.85
C SER A 283 -24.53 24.73 -0.49
N SER A 284 -25.84 24.94 -0.54
CA SER A 284 -26.50 25.56 -1.70
C SER A 284 -26.16 27.05 -1.87
N VAL A 285 -25.52 27.68 -0.88
CA VAL A 285 -25.30 29.14 -0.82
C VAL A 285 -23.86 29.52 -1.20
N GLY A 286 -23.12 28.61 -1.85
CA GLY A 286 -21.73 28.86 -2.26
C GLY A 286 -20.73 28.89 -1.11
N SER A 287 -21.07 28.27 0.03
CA SER A 287 -20.16 28.03 1.14
C SER A 287 -19.81 26.56 1.27
N ILE A 288 -18.62 26.29 1.78
CA ILE A 288 -18.13 24.96 2.11
C ILE A 288 -17.82 24.90 3.59
N SER A 289 -18.37 23.91 4.26
CA SER A 289 -17.96 23.55 5.61
C SER A 289 -16.86 22.50 5.50
N CYS A 290 -15.75 22.69 6.21
CA CYS A 290 -14.64 21.76 6.18
C CYS A 290 -14.20 21.31 7.57
N TRP A 291 -13.71 20.06 7.65
CA TRP A 291 -13.27 19.43 8.89
C TRP A 291 -11.92 18.75 8.73
N ARG A 292 -11.16 18.67 9.83
CA ARG A 292 -9.93 17.86 9.91
C ARG A 292 -10.22 16.38 10.20
N ALA A 293 -11.31 16.09 10.88
CA ALA A 293 -11.76 14.74 11.16
C ALA A 293 -13.28 14.70 11.01
N TYR A 294 -13.77 13.63 10.42
CA TYR A 294 -15.18 13.48 10.09
C TYR A 294 -16.09 13.76 11.30
N SER A 295 -17.03 14.69 11.15
CA SER A 295 -18.04 15.00 12.18
C SER A 295 -17.47 15.39 13.55
N VAL A 296 -16.29 16.03 13.58
CA VAL A 296 -15.69 16.58 14.81
C VAL A 296 -15.66 18.11 14.74
N GLY A 297 -16.44 18.76 15.60
CA GLY A 297 -16.58 20.21 15.65
C GLY A 297 -17.68 20.74 14.73
N GLN A 298 -17.96 22.04 14.79
CA GLN A 298 -19.00 22.66 13.96
C GLN A 298 -18.61 22.73 12.47
N GLY A 299 -17.30 22.66 12.18
CA GLY A 299 -16.76 22.79 10.84
C GLY A 299 -16.45 24.24 10.52
N LYS A 300 -15.36 24.43 9.77
CA LYS A 300 -14.91 25.75 9.36
C LYS A 300 -15.60 26.13 8.05
N VAL A 301 -16.30 27.26 8.03
CA VAL A 301 -17.04 27.71 6.84
C VAL A 301 -16.15 28.60 5.97
N ILE A 302 -16.01 28.24 4.70
CA ILE A 302 -15.25 28.97 3.69
C ILE A 302 -16.23 29.39 2.59
N LYS A 303 -16.22 30.67 2.22
CA LYS A 303 -16.93 31.17 1.03
C LYS A 303 -16.05 30.97 -0.18
N ILE A 304 -16.60 30.47 -1.27
CA ILE A 304 -15.82 30.21 -2.48
C ILE A 304 -16.47 30.90 -3.67
N GLU A 305 -15.63 31.57 -4.45
CA GLU A 305 -16.02 32.20 -5.70
C GLU A 305 -16.25 31.15 -6.78
N LYS A 306 -17.26 31.37 -7.62
CA LYS A 306 -17.57 30.45 -8.71
C LYS A 306 -16.46 30.53 -9.77
N SER A 307 -15.87 29.39 -10.11
CA SER A 307 -14.97 29.27 -11.26
C SER A 307 -15.57 28.30 -12.28
N SER A 308 -15.48 28.63 -13.56
CA SER A 308 -15.77 27.70 -14.65
C SER A 308 -14.54 26.82 -14.93
N SER A 309 -14.75 25.64 -15.49
CA SER A 309 -13.67 24.80 -16.02
C SER A 309 -14.16 24.06 -17.26
N GLY A 310 -13.22 23.67 -18.12
CA GLY A 310 -13.51 23.02 -19.38
C GLY A 310 -14.17 21.65 -19.18
N ILE A 311 -15.27 21.42 -19.89
CA ILE A 311 -15.99 20.15 -19.88
C ILE A 311 -15.34 19.22 -20.92
N LEU A 312 -14.87 18.04 -20.48
CA LEU A 312 -14.48 16.97 -21.41
C LEU A 312 -15.74 16.45 -22.12
N GLN A 313 -15.67 16.30 -23.45
CA GLN A 313 -16.76 15.72 -24.26
C GLN A 313 -16.48 14.35 -24.94
N PRO A 314 -15.50 13.53 -24.53
CA PRO A 314 -15.33 12.23 -25.16
C PRO A 314 -16.45 11.27 -24.72
N SER A 315 -16.85 10.31 -25.55
CA SER A 315 -17.85 9.31 -25.16
C SER A 315 -17.19 8.07 -24.54
N PHE A 316 -17.74 7.59 -23.43
CA PHE A 316 -17.35 6.30 -22.84
C PHE A 316 -17.79 5.12 -23.73
N SER A 317 -17.08 3.99 -23.61
CA SER A 317 -17.55 2.70 -24.16
C SER A 317 -18.93 2.32 -23.60
N ALA A 318 -19.63 1.42 -24.28
CA ALA A 318 -20.91 0.89 -23.80
C ALA A 318 -20.74 0.14 -22.47
N GLY A 319 -21.79 0.16 -21.64
CA GLY A 319 -21.85 -0.54 -20.36
C GLY A 319 -22.95 0.04 -19.47
N ASP A 320 -23.40 -0.72 -18.48
CA ASP A 320 -24.45 -0.31 -17.53
C ASP A 320 -24.05 -0.69 -16.09
N PHE A 321 -24.82 -0.21 -15.11
CA PHE A 321 -24.67 -0.56 -13.71
C PHE A 321 -24.85 -2.06 -13.47
N ARG A 322 -23.90 -2.64 -12.75
CA ARG A 322 -23.91 -4.03 -12.33
C ARG A 322 -24.51 -4.15 -10.94
N SER A 323 -25.49 -5.05 -10.78
CA SER A 323 -26.10 -5.33 -9.47
C SER A 323 -25.25 -6.31 -8.65
N TYR A 324 -25.13 -6.07 -7.34
CA TYR A 324 -24.68 -7.10 -6.41
C TYR A 324 -25.82 -8.09 -6.16
N LYS A 325 -26.11 -8.98 -7.12
CA LYS A 325 -27.22 -9.93 -6.98
C LYS A 325 -26.97 -10.85 -5.78
N ILE A 326 -27.92 -10.87 -4.84
CA ILE A 326 -28.18 -12.03 -3.99
C ILE A 326 -28.95 -13.01 -4.87
N THR A 327 -28.38 -14.17 -5.17
CA THR A 327 -29.17 -15.23 -5.82
C THR A 327 -30.16 -15.75 -4.78
N PRO A 328 -31.49 -15.59 -4.96
CA PRO A 328 -32.43 -16.24 -4.07
C PRO A 328 -32.37 -17.73 -4.35
N HIS A 329 -32.09 -18.55 -3.34
CA HIS A 329 -32.33 -19.98 -3.43
C HIS A 329 -33.82 -20.19 -3.73
N LYS A 330 -34.15 -20.69 -4.92
CA LYS A 330 -35.37 -21.47 -5.11
C LYS A 330 -35.15 -22.83 -4.46
N SER A 331 -35.32 -22.90 -3.14
CA SER A 331 -35.64 -24.14 -2.46
C SER A 331 -37.07 -24.05 -2.00
N SER A 332 -37.93 -24.85 -2.62
CA SER A 332 -39.21 -25.23 -2.05
C SER A 332 -38.95 -25.87 -0.68
N GLY A 333 -39.40 -25.21 0.38
CA GLY A 333 -39.30 -25.70 1.76
C GLY A 333 -39.20 -24.52 2.72
N GLU A 334 -40.26 -24.31 3.49
CA GLU A 334 -40.32 -23.36 4.60
C GLU A 334 -39.18 -23.66 5.58
N GLU A 335 -38.23 -22.75 5.76
CA GLU A 335 -37.44 -22.62 6.99
C GLU A 335 -36.70 -21.26 7.02
N ASN A 336 -36.55 -20.76 8.25
CA ASN A 336 -36.35 -19.35 8.60
C ASN A 336 -35.07 -18.70 8.04
N VAL A 337 -35.18 -17.40 7.76
CA VAL A 337 -34.10 -16.47 7.38
C VAL A 337 -33.02 -16.44 8.46
N SER A 338 -31.82 -16.94 8.16
CA SER A 338 -30.60 -16.66 8.91
C SER A 338 -29.57 -15.98 8.02
N GLU A 339 -29.06 -14.84 8.48
CA GLU A 339 -28.03 -14.01 7.86
C GLU A 339 -26.82 -14.82 7.35
N GLU A 340 -26.34 -14.51 6.14
CA GLU A 340 -25.08 -15.02 5.53
C GLU A 340 -23.81 -14.50 6.26
N THR A 341 -23.83 -14.48 7.59
CA THR A 341 -22.70 -14.10 8.43
C THR A 341 -22.40 -15.26 9.37
N ALA A 342 -21.45 -16.11 9.01
CA ALA A 342 -20.92 -17.09 9.94
C ALA A 342 -20.09 -16.35 11.00
N SER A 343 -20.69 -16.05 12.15
CA SER A 343 -19.95 -15.84 13.39
C SER A 343 -19.39 -17.19 13.81
N ILE A 344 -18.10 -17.26 14.14
CA ILE A 344 -17.47 -18.50 14.60
C ILE A 344 -17.97 -18.79 16.02
N GLU A 345 -19.08 -19.50 16.13
CA GLU A 345 -19.22 -20.55 17.13
C GLU A 345 -18.66 -21.85 16.54
N ARG A 346 -17.93 -22.58 17.38
CA ARG A 346 -17.05 -23.67 16.98
C ARG A 346 -17.86 -24.82 16.37
N GLY A 347 -17.77 -24.98 15.05
CA GLY A 347 -18.18 -26.19 14.33
C GLY A 347 -19.10 -25.91 13.15
N GLN A 348 -18.62 -26.24 11.93
CA GLN A 348 -19.42 -26.42 10.71
C GLN A 348 -19.88 -25.17 9.94
N ALA A 349 -18.93 -24.35 9.50
CA ALA A 349 -18.94 -23.75 8.14
C ALA A 349 -17.57 -23.09 7.87
N ALA A 350 -16.71 -23.75 7.09
CA ALA A 350 -15.41 -23.17 6.72
C ALA A 350 -15.63 -22.06 5.68
N GLY A 351 -15.59 -20.79 6.10
CA GLY A 351 -15.47 -19.67 5.16
C GLY A 351 -14.12 -19.76 4.43
N VAL A 352 -14.13 -19.69 3.10
CA VAL A 352 -12.93 -19.81 2.25
C VAL A 352 -12.15 -18.49 2.17
N TYR A 353 -12.83 -17.36 2.34
CA TYR A 353 -12.25 -16.02 2.21
C TYR A 353 -12.41 -15.23 3.51
N SER A 354 -11.31 -14.90 4.17
CA SER A 354 -11.32 -14.00 5.35
C SER A 354 -11.18 -12.54 4.93
N CYS A 355 -11.79 -11.63 5.69
CA CYS A 355 -11.54 -10.21 5.49
C CYS A 355 -10.05 -9.88 5.76
N PRO A 356 -9.34 -9.23 4.83
CA PRO A 356 -7.93 -8.84 5.03
C PRO A 356 -7.74 -7.66 6.00
N GLN A 357 -8.82 -7.03 6.46
CA GLN A 357 -8.72 -5.94 7.41
C GLN A 357 -8.39 -6.48 8.80
N ASP A 358 -7.26 -6.05 9.37
CA ASP A 358 -6.83 -6.45 10.71
C ASP A 358 -7.96 -6.30 11.74
N GLY A 359 -8.17 -7.37 12.50
CA GLY A 359 -9.21 -7.47 13.54
C GLY A 359 -10.63 -7.75 13.03
N CYS A 360 -10.89 -7.79 11.72
CA CYS A 360 -12.20 -8.18 11.21
C CYS A 360 -12.40 -9.70 11.27
N THR A 361 -13.46 -10.16 11.94
CA THR A 361 -13.74 -11.59 12.10
C THR A 361 -14.64 -12.19 11.03
N ARG A 362 -15.02 -11.41 10.00
CA ARG A 362 -15.94 -11.88 8.96
C ARG A 362 -15.21 -12.77 7.96
N VAL A 363 -15.85 -13.91 7.67
CA VAL A 363 -15.41 -14.89 6.67
C VAL A 363 -16.54 -15.12 5.68
N PHE A 364 -16.19 -15.40 4.43
CA PHE A 364 -17.11 -15.48 3.31
C PHE A 364 -16.86 -16.75 2.51
N GLN A 365 -17.92 -17.34 1.97
CA GLN A 365 -17.81 -18.52 1.08
C GLN A 365 -17.51 -18.13 -0.37
N ARG A 366 -17.85 -16.90 -0.78
CA ARG A 366 -17.69 -16.40 -2.16
C ARG A 366 -16.85 -15.14 -2.19
N LEU A 367 -15.98 -15.02 -3.19
CA LEU A 367 -15.18 -13.80 -3.43
C LEU A 367 -16.07 -12.56 -3.60
N SER A 368 -17.20 -12.69 -4.30
CA SER A 368 -18.15 -11.57 -4.49
C SER A 368 -18.76 -11.05 -3.18
N ALA A 369 -18.93 -11.92 -2.18
CA ALA A 369 -19.41 -11.52 -0.86
C ALA A 369 -18.31 -10.80 -0.07
N LEU A 370 -17.05 -11.24 -0.18
CA LEU A 370 -15.90 -10.51 0.38
C LEU A 370 -15.73 -9.14 -0.29
N GLU A 371 -15.84 -9.05 -1.61
CA GLU A 371 -15.75 -7.78 -2.35
C GLU A 371 -16.84 -6.81 -1.94
N LYS A 372 -18.09 -7.30 -1.82
CA LYS A 372 -19.21 -6.51 -1.28
C LYS A 372 -18.88 -6.02 0.12
N HIS A 373 -18.42 -6.90 1.02
CA HIS A 373 -18.05 -6.53 2.37
C HIS A 373 -16.99 -5.42 2.40
N LEU A 374 -15.91 -5.57 1.63
CA LEU A 374 -14.80 -4.62 1.58
C LEU A 374 -15.16 -3.28 0.95
N SER A 375 -16.11 -3.24 0.01
CA SER A 375 -16.55 -1.99 -0.60
C SER A 375 -17.59 -1.27 0.26
N LEU A 376 -18.46 -2.02 0.97
CA LEU A 376 -19.78 -1.50 1.33
C LEU A 376 -20.22 -1.75 2.77
N GLU A 377 -19.62 -2.71 3.46
CA GLU A 377 -20.08 -3.11 4.77
C GLU A 377 -19.08 -2.67 5.85
N LYS A 378 -19.54 -2.66 7.10
CA LYS A 378 -18.70 -2.41 8.26
C LYS A 378 -17.94 -3.68 8.63
N CYS A 379 -16.68 -3.53 9.00
CA CYS A 379 -15.91 -4.60 9.62
C CYS A 379 -16.47 -4.92 11.02
N THR A 380 -16.66 -6.21 11.31
CA THR A 380 -17.00 -6.67 12.66
C THR A 380 -15.71 -6.98 13.38
N ARG A 381 -15.39 -6.22 14.42
CA ARG A 381 -14.18 -6.40 15.22
C ARG A 381 -14.57 -6.94 16.60
N VAL A 382 -13.79 -7.89 17.09
CA VAL A 382 -13.83 -8.37 18.48
C VAL A 382 -12.44 -8.20 19.09
N PRO A 383 -12.28 -8.15 20.42
CA PRO A 383 -10.97 -8.11 21.05
C PRO A 383 -10.05 -9.19 20.47
N GLU A 384 -8.85 -8.78 20.10
CA GLU A 384 -7.92 -9.62 19.35
C GLU A 384 -7.60 -10.90 20.12
N LYS A 385 -7.80 -12.05 19.46
CA LYS A 385 -7.29 -13.35 19.92
C LYS A 385 -5.97 -13.57 19.21
N ASN A 386 -4.95 -14.06 19.92
CA ASN A 386 -3.61 -14.29 19.39
C ASN A 386 -3.68 -14.95 18.00
N SER A 387 -3.10 -14.29 17.00
CA SER A 387 -2.93 -14.87 15.67
C SER A 387 -1.94 -16.03 15.73
N LEU A 388 -1.86 -16.84 14.66
CA LEU A 388 -0.82 -17.87 14.55
C LEU A 388 0.58 -17.27 14.67
N MET A 389 0.78 -16.06 14.12
CA MET A 389 2.03 -15.31 14.22
C MET A 389 2.33 -14.91 15.67
N ASP A 390 1.32 -14.49 16.43
CA ASP A 390 1.50 -14.14 17.85
C ASP A 390 1.81 -15.36 18.69
N LEU A 391 1.12 -16.48 18.44
CA LEU A 391 1.43 -17.76 19.08
C LEU A 391 2.84 -18.24 18.74
N ALA A 392 3.28 -18.07 17.49
CA ALA A 392 4.65 -18.37 17.08
C ALA A 392 5.68 -17.48 17.79
N LYS A 393 5.42 -16.17 17.91
CA LYS A 393 6.28 -15.23 18.66
C LYS A 393 6.35 -15.59 20.14
N ILE A 394 5.23 -15.95 20.76
CA ILE A 394 5.17 -16.37 22.17
C ILE A 394 5.92 -17.70 22.36
N GLY A 395 5.75 -18.66 21.45
CA GLY A 395 6.48 -19.91 21.46
C GLY A 395 7.99 -19.68 21.30
N TYR A 396 8.38 -18.82 20.36
CA TYR A 396 9.78 -18.44 20.14
C TYR A 396 10.39 -17.76 21.37
N LYS A 397 9.66 -16.83 22.01
CA LYS A 397 10.06 -16.25 23.30
C LYS A 397 10.31 -17.33 24.35
N SER A 398 9.42 -18.30 24.47
CA SER A 398 9.54 -19.40 25.44
C SER A 398 10.81 -20.23 25.15
N TYR A 399 11.08 -20.53 23.88
CA TYR A 399 12.30 -21.22 23.44
C TYR A 399 13.59 -20.45 23.79
N LEU A 400 13.59 -19.12 23.62
CA LEU A 400 14.75 -18.27 23.97
C LEU A 400 15.02 -18.20 25.48
N VAL A 401 13.99 -18.36 26.31
CA VAL A 401 14.11 -18.30 27.78
C VAL A 401 14.45 -19.68 28.37
N GLU A 402 13.92 -20.76 27.79
CA GLU A 402 13.96 -22.12 28.38
C GLU A 402 14.92 -23.11 27.67
N GLY A 403 15.42 -22.80 26.46
CA GLY A 403 16.21 -23.73 25.62
C GLY A 403 17.75 -23.56 25.66
N MET A 404 18.46 -24.34 24.82
CA MET A 404 19.94 -24.32 24.66
C MET A 404 20.51 -23.07 23.95
N GLY A 405 19.67 -22.07 23.68
CA GLY A 405 20.04 -20.80 23.01
C GLY A 405 19.74 -19.57 23.86
N LYS A 406 19.96 -19.64 25.18
CA LYS A 406 19.74 -18.52 26.10
C LYS A 406 20.49 -17.29 25.66
N LEU A 407 19.77 -16.32 25.10
CA LEU A 407 20.30 -14.98 24.87
C LEU A 407 20.24 -14.18 26.18
N PRO A 408 21.21 -13.30 26.45
CA PRO A 408 21.11 -12.35 27.56
C PRO A 408 19.80 -11.55 27.40
N SER A 409 18.84 -11.76 28.30
CA SER A 409 17.61 -10.98 28.31
C SER A 409 17.80 -9.80 29.26
N LEU A 410 17.50 -8.59 28.79
CA LEU A 410 17.35 -7.45 29.69
C LEU A 410 16.17 -7.76 30.63
N GLN A 411 16.45 -7.85 31.93
CA GLN A 411 15.37 -7.95 32.91
C GLN A 411 14.74 -6.57 33.02
N ALA A 412 13.51 -6.45 32.51
CA ALA A 412 12.72 -5.25 32.75
C ALA A 412 12.45 -5.15 34.26
N PRO A 413 12.74 -4.02 34.91
CA PRO A 413 12.32 -3.83 36.29
C PRO A 413 10.79 -3.91 36.33
N VAL A 414 10.24 -4.86 37.08
CA VAL A 414 8.79 -4.95 37.32
C VAL A 414 8.41 -3.78 38.21
N ARG A 415 8.11 -2.63 37.60
CA ARG A 415 7.51 -1.50 38.29
C ARG A 415 6.03 -1.51 37.98
N GLN A 416 5.19 -1.76 38.99
CA GLN A 416 3.79 -1.37 38.95
C GLN A 416 3.73 0.16 39.06
N GLU A 417 4.08 0.85 37.99
CA GLU A 417 3.66 2.24 37.86
C GLU A 417 2.23 2.23 37.32
N ASP A 418 1.28 2.60 38.19
CA ASP A 418 -0.07 3.09 37.86
C ASP A 418 0.04 4.42 37.07
N SER A 419 0.86 4.45 36.02
CA SER A 419 1.06 5.62 35.17
C SER A 419 -0.15 5.74 34.23
N ARG A 420 -1.24 6.25 34.79
CA ARG A 420 -2.47 6.59 34.06
C ARG A 420 -2.14 7.60 32.97
N VAL A 421 -2.11 7.16 31.71
CA VAL A 421 -1.81 8.08 30.60
C VAL A 421 -3.10 8.74 30.12
N SER A 422 -3.36 9.93 30.64
CA SER A 422 -4.39 10.78 30.04
C SER A 422 -3.97 11.21 28.64
N LEU A 423 -4.69 10.75 27.62
CA LEU A 423 -4.49 11.20 26.25
C LEU A 423 -4.90 12.67 26.12
N LYS A 424 -3.99 13.52 25.65
CA LYS A 424 -4.27 14.94 25.44
C LYS A 424 -5.20 15.13 24.25
N GLU A 425 -6.07 16.14 24.32
CA GLU A 425 -6.86 16.55 23.16
C GLU A 425 -5.95 16.79 21.95
N GLY A 426 -6.37 16.33 20.77
CA GLY A 426 -5.59 16.45 19.54
C GLY A 426 -4.48 15.41 19.33
N TRP A 427 -4.27 14.45 20.24
CA TRP A 427 -3.16 13.48 20.16
C TRP A 427 -3.08 12.67 18.86
N ALA A 428 -4.23 12.42 18.21
CA ALA A 428 -4.31 11.66 16.97
C ALA A 428 -4.30 12.54 15.70
N LEU A 429 -4.35 13.87 15.81
CA LEU A 429 -4.32 14.76 14.65
C LEU A 429 -3.01 14.61 13.88
N ARG A 430 -3.07 14.75 12.56
CA ARG A 430 -1.87 14.72 11.74
C ARG A 430 -0.98 15.91 12.07
N VAL A 431 0.25 15.63 12.45
CA VAL A 431 1.28 16.64 12.65
C VAL A 431 2.01 16.84 11.32
N VAL A 432 1.96 18.05 10.78
CA VAL A 432 2.81 18.42 9.63
C VAL A 432 4.24 18.49 10.13
N ARG A 433 5.07 17.52 9.76
CA ARG A 433 6.50 17.55 10.07
C ARG A 433 7.14 18.69 9.28
N LYS A 434 7.92 19.54 9.93
CA LYS A 434 8.70 20.58 9.24
C LYS A 434 9.63 19.92 8.22
N ALA A 435 9.78 20.53 7.04
CA ALA A 435 10.70 20.06 6.02
C ALA A 435 12.12 19.97 6.61
N TYR A 436 12.64 18.75 6.71
CA TYR A 436 13.99 18.52 7.25
C TYR A 436 15.02 18.82 6.15
N ARG A 437 15.89 19.79 6.40
CA ARG A 437 16.95 20.19 5.47
C ARG A 437 18.20 19.37 5.74
N PHE A 438 18.65 18.63 4.75
CA PHE A 438 19.87 17.82 4.89
C PHE A 438 21.08 18.73 5.04
N SER A 439 21.95 18.39 6.00
CA SER A 439 23.25 19.02 6.15
C SER A 439 24.15 18.67 4.96
N GLU A 440 25.17 19.49 4.71
CA GLU A 440 26.09 19.23 3.60
C GLU A 440 26.85 17.91 3.78
N LYS A 441 27.17 17.57 5.04
CA LYS A 441 27.78 16.30 5.43
C LYS A 441 26.90 15.10 5.06
N GLN A 442 25.60 15.17 5.39
CA GLN A 442 24.63 14.12 5.04
C GLN A 442 24.50 13.96 3.52
N LYS A 443 24.40 15.07 2.77
CA LYS A 443 24.30 15.03 1.30
C LYS A 443 25.55 14.40 0.68
N SER A 444 26.73 14.80 1.13
CA SER A 444 28.00 14.26 0.61
C SER A 444 28.09 12.74 0.83
N TYR A 445 27.72 12.26 2.01
CA TYR A 445 27.65 10.82 2.31
C TYR A 445 26.63 10.08 1.43
N LEU A 446 25.43 10.62 1.24
CA LEU A 446 24.43 9.97 0.39
C LEU A 446 24.83 10.00 -1.09
N LEU A 447 25.47 11.07 -1.57
CA LEU A 447 25.97 11.14 -2.94
C LEU A 447 27.08 10.12 -3.19
N SER A 448 27.98 9.90 -2.24
CA SER A 448 29.01 8.86 -2.38
C SER A 448 28.40 7.46 -2.43
N LYS A 449 27.45 7.16 -1.54
CA LYS A 449 26.69 5.90 -1.56
C LYS A 449 25.92 5.71 -2.86
N PHE A 450 25.25 6.75 -3.33
CA PHE A 450 24.54 6.72 -4.61
C PHE A 450 25.50 6.41 -5.78
N ARG A 451 26.65 7.08 -5.84
CA ARG A 451 27.68 6.84 -6.86
C ARG A 451 28.23 5.41 -6.84
N ILE A 452 28.45 4.83 -5.65
CA ILE A 452 28.85 3.43 -5.54
C ILE A 452 27.84 2.55 -6.27
N GLY A 453 26.54 2.73 -6.03
CA GLY A 453 25.51 1.98 -6.73
C GLY A 453 25.47 2.22 -8.25
N GLN A 454 25.87 3.41 -8.71
CA GLN A 454 26.03 3.66 -10.15
C GLN A 454 27.21 2.90 -10.74
N THR A 455 28.34 2.87 -10.03
CA THR A 455 29.57 2.19 -10.50
C THR A 455 29.44 0.67 -10.46
N THR A 456 28.75 0.12 -9.45
CA THR A 456 28.54 -1.33 -9.32
C THR A 456 27.36 -1.84 -10.16
N GLY A 457 26.50 -0.95 -10.66
CA GLY A 457 25.25 -1.31 -11.33
C GLY A 457 24.14 -1.76 -10.37
N HIS A 458 24.41 -1.88 -9.08
CA HIS A 458 23.44 -2.31 -8.07
C HIS A 458 23.06 -1.14 -7.16
N LYS A 459 21.78 -0.75 -7.19
CA LYS A 459 21.24 0.27 -6.29
C LYS A 459 21.42 -0.19 -4.84
N LEU A 460 22.01 0.65 -4.01
CA LEU A 460 22.13 0.36 -2.59
C LEU A 460 20.76 0.46 -1.91
N ASP A 461 20.48 -0.52 -1.06
CA ASP A 461 19.29 -0.54 -0.20
C ASP A 461 19.36 0.61 0.81
N ALA A 462 18.29 1.41 0.86
CA ALA A 462 18.18 2.54 1.77
C ALA A 462 18.22 2.12 3.25
N GLU A 463 17.72 0.93 3.59
CA GLU A 463 17.76 0.41 4.97
C GLU A 463 19.20 0.06 5.36
N VAL A 464 19.93 -0.57 4.46
CA VAL A 464 21.35 -0.86 4.65
C VAL A 464 22.14 0.44 4.81
N VAL A 465 21.91 1.43 3.94
CA VAL A 465 22.60 2.73 4.03
C VAL A 465 22.23 3.47 5.32
N ALA A 466 20.97 3.40 5.78
CA ALA A 466 20.55 4.00 7.05
C ALA A 466 21.29 3.37 8.24
N ARG A 467 21.46 2.04 8.24
CA ARG A 467 22.22 1.31 9.26
C ARG A 467 23.71 1.65 9.22
N GLU A 468 24.32 1.64 8.03
CA GLU A 468 25.73 1.99 7.84
C GLU A 468 26.02 3.43 8.25
N MET A 469 25.08 4.36 8.01
CA MET A 469 25.23 5.77 8.40
C MET A 469 25.48 5.91 9.91
N ARG A 470 24.88 5.04 10.75
CA ARG A 470 25.02 5.11 12.21
C ARG A 470 26.44 4.82 12.70
N ARG A 471 27.20 4.06 11.91
CA ARG A 471 28.59 3.66 12.17
C ARG A 471 29.60 4.29 11.20
N ALA A 472 29.16 5.24 10.38
CA ALA A 472 30.02 5.88 9.41
C ALA A 472 31.16 6.65 10.10
N ARG A 473 32.36 6.59 9.52
CA ARG A 473 33.57 7.25 10.03
C ARG A 473 34.12 8.27 9.04
N GLY A 474 34.71 9.33 9.58
CA GLY A 474 35.51 10.30 8.83
C GLY A 474 36.90 9.77 8.49
N THR A 475 37.67 10.56 7.75
CA THR A 475 39.07 10.27 7.41
C THR A 475 40.00 10.26 8.63
N ASP A 476 39.59 10.91 9.70
CA ASP A 476 40.23 10.94 11.02
C ASP A 476 39.89 9.73 11.90
N GLY A 477 39.06 8.80 11.40
CA GLY A 477 38.54 7.68 12.17
C GLY A 477 37.47 8.05 13.21
N ALA A 478 37.10 9.34 13.31
CA ALA A 478 36.07 9.80 14.22
C ALA A 478 34.67 9.51 13.66
N ARG A 479 33.66 9.51 14.53
CA ARG A 479 32.26 9.30 14.13
C ARG A 479 31.80 10.39 13.17
N LEU A 480 31.19 9.98 12.06
CA LEU A 480 30.73 10.89 11.03
C LEU A 480 29.36 11.51 11.35
N PHE A 481 28.50 10.88 12.15
CA PHE A 481 27.18 11.46 12.48
C PHE A 481 26.83 11.22 13.94
N GLN A 482 26.27 12.23 14.60
CA GLN A 482 25.61 12.03 15.88
C GLN A 482 24.21 11.43 15.72
N SER A 483 23.64 10.88 16.78
CA SER A 483 22.30 10.27 16.78
C SER A 483 21.20 11.23 16.30
N SER A 484 21.35 12.53 16.59
CA SER A 484 20.47 13.61 16.11
C SER A 484 20.57 13.88 14.61
N GLU A 485 21.63 13.42 13.96
CA GLU A 485 21.91 13.57 12.52
C GLU A 485 21.55 12.32 11.71
N PHE A 486 21.07 11.25 12.34
CA PHE A 486 20.71 10.03 11.64
C PHE A 486 19.50 10.23 10.74
N LEU A 487 19.61 9.71 9.51
CA LEU A 487 18.52 9.71 8.56
C LEU A 487 17.75 8.40 8.63
N THR A 488 16.44 8.51 8.47
CA THR A 488 15.53 7.37 8.31
C THR A 488 15.64 6.76 6.92
N THR A 489 15.30 5.48 6.80
CA THR A 489 15.21 4.77 5.50
C THR A 489 14.42 5.59 4.47
N THR A 490 13.25 6.13 4.86
CA THR A 490 12.40 6.95 3.97
C THR A 490 13.10 8.21 3.46
N GLN A 491 13.88 8.90 4.30
CA GLN A 491 14.63 10.09 3.89
C GLN A 491 15.71 9.74 2.85
N ILE A 492 16.38 8.59 3.02
CA ILE A 492 17.40 8.10 2.11
C ILE A 492 16.79 7.64 0.78
N THR A 493 15.71 6.85 0.82
CA THR A 493 14.96 6.43 -0.37
C THR A 493 14.52 7.65 -1.20
N SER A 494 13.95 8.66 -0.55
CA SER A 494 13.50 9.89 -1.22
C SER A 494 14.68 10.65 -1.86
N PHE A 495 15.84 10.67 -1.22
CA PHE A 495 17.04 11.29 -1.78
C PHE A 495 17.56 10.55 -3.01
N PHE A 496 17.69 9.21 -2.94
CA PHE A 496 18.14 8.40 -4.08
C PHE A 496 17.19 8.51 -5.26
N SER A 497 15.87 8.50 -5.04
CA SER A 497 14.89 8.68 -6.12
C SER A 497 15.07 10.01 -6.85
N ARG A 498 15.31 11.12 -6.13
CA ARG A 498 15.60 12.43 -6.74
C ARG A 498 16.91 12.43 -7.53
N GLN A 499 17.95 11.78 -7.01
CA GLN A 499 19.23 11.67 -7.72
C GLN A 499 19.12 10.83 -8.99
N SER A 500 18.38 9.72 -8.95
CA SER A 500 18.09 8.90 -10.13
C SER A 500 17.34 9.68 -11.21
N ALA A 501 16.41 10.56 -10.83
CA ALA A 501 15.71 11.43 -11.79
C ALA A 501 16.70 12.37 -12.50
N LEU A 502 17.58 13.05 -11.76
CA LEU A 502 18.57 13.98 -12.30
C LEU A 502 19.55 13.32 -13.29
N VAL A 503 19.94 12.07 -13.03
CA VAL A 503 20.88 11.33 -13.89
C VAL A 503 20.26 10.90 -15.22
N ARG A 504 18.94 10.71 -15.28
CA ARG A 504 18.25 10.12 -16.44
C ARG A 504 18.11 11.05 -17.66
N GLN A 505 18.49 12.34 -17.59
CA GLN A 505 18.40 13.36 -18.67
C GLN A 505 17.06 13.42 -19.46
N ARG A 506 16.03 12.76 -18.96
CA ARG A 506 14.63 12.90 -19.32
C ARG A 506 13.96 13.43 -18.06
N ASP A 507 12.90 14.21 -18.17
CA ASP A 507 12.00 14.50 -17.04
C ASP A 507 10.87 13.45 -17.03
N PRO A 508 11.06 12.24 -16.46
CA PRO A 508 9.95 11.43 -15.97
C PRO A 508 9.45 12.08 -14.68
N ASP A 509 8.15 12.16 -14.52
CA ASP A 509 7.57 12.67 -13.27
C ASP A 509 7.69 11.62 -12.13
N GLU A 510 7.40 12.03 -10.89
CA GLU A 510 7.47 11.10 -9.75
C GLU A 510 6.55 9.89 -9.91
N ALA A 511 5.43 10.02 -10.63
CA ALA A 511 4.50 8.93 -10.85
C ALA A 511 5.07 7.88 -11.82
N ASP A 512 5.80 8.31 -12.85
CA ASP A 512 6.56 7.42 -13.75
C ASP A 512 7.62 6.62 -12.97
N ILE A 513 8.32 7.27 -12.04
CA ILE A 513 9.35 6.62 -11.21
C ILE A 513 8.72 5.56 -10.29
N ARG A 514 7.59 5.88 -9.65
CA ARG A 514 6.86 4.93 -8.80
C ARG A 514 6.38 3.72 -9.60
N ALA A 515 5.80 3.95 -10.78
CA ALA A 515 5.34 2.88 -11.66
C ALA A 515 6.49 1.95 -12.07
N ALA A 516 7.64 2.51 -12.46
CA ALA A 516 8.85 1.74 -12.79
C ALA A 516 9.37 0.90 -11.62
N GLN A 517 9.37 1.45 -10.40
CA GLN A 517 9.84 0.72 -9.22
C GLN A 517 8.92 -0.43 -8.86
N GLU A 518 7.60 -0.21 -8.85
CA GLU A 518 6.64 -1.25 -8.49
C GLU A 518 6.64 -2.39 -9.51
N GLU A 519 6.73 -2.09 -10.81
CA GLU A 519 6.81 -3.13 -11.82
C GLU A 519 8.13 -3.91 -11.75
N SER A 520 9.24 -3.24 -11.43
CA SER A 520 10.52 -3.92 -11.14
C SER A 520 10.39 -4.86 -9.92
N ASN A 521 9.79 -4.39 -8.83
CA ASN A 521 9.56 -5.21 -7.64
C ASN A 521 8.66 -6.41 -7.95
N PHE A 522 7.62 -6.22 -8.76
CA PHE A 522 6.73 -7.29 -9.19
C PHE A 522 7.44 -8.30 -10.09
N SER A 523 8.30 -7.85 -11.01
CA SER A 523 9.11 -8.73 -11.86
C SER A 523 10.10 -9.53 -11.02
N GLU A 524 10.81 -8.89 -10.09
CA GLU A 524 11.76 -9.54 -9.18
C GLU A 524 11.05 -10.58 -8.29
N ALA A 525 9.89 -10.23 -7.73
CA ALA A 525 9.08 -11.17 -6.96
C ALA A 525 8.63 -12.36 -7.81
N LYS A 526 8.26 -12.13 -9.08
CA LYS A 526 7.88 -13.19 -10.02
C LYS A 526 9.07 -14.07 -10.40
N GLU A 527 10.24 -13.48 -10.65
CA GLU A 527 11.49 -14.21 -10.90
C GLU A 527 11.86 -15.05 -9.69
N THR A 528 11.69 -14.52 -8.47
CA THR A 528 11.91 -15.25 -7.21
C THR A 528 10.93 -16.41 -7.01
N VAL A 529 9.68 -16.26 -7.48
CA VAL A 529 8.68 -17.35 -7.46
C VAL A 529 8.94 -18.36 -8.58
N ALA A 530 9.49 -17.93 -9.73
CA ALA A 530 9.85 -18.79 -10.86
C ALA A 530 11.17 -19.55 -10.63
N SER A 531 12.10 -19.00 -9.85
CA SER A 531 13.40 -19.58 -9.50
C SER A 531 13.33 -20.72 -8.46
N ILE A 532 12.13 -21.26 -8.22
CA ILE A 532 11.95 -22.57 -7.57
C ILE A 532 12.45 -23.71 -8.51
N GLN A 533 12.85 -23.40 -9.75
CA GLN A 533 13.56 -24.33 -10.64
C GLN A 533 15.07 -24.04 -10.66
N LEU A 534 15.87 -25.10 -10.61
CA LEU A 534 17.33 -25.06 -10.66
C LEU A 534 17.80 -24.55 -12.04
N ASP A 535 18.21 -23.28 -12.11
CA ASP A 535 18.76 -22.67 -13.32
C ASP A 535 20.14 -23.23 -13.69
N HIS A 536 20.38 -23.36 -14.99
CA HIS A 536 21.66 -23.80 -15.57
C HIS A 536 22.57 -22.59 -15.86
N PRO A 537 23.89 -22.70 -15.64
CA PRO A 537 24.61 -23.80 -15.00
C PRO A 537 24.53 -23.76 -13.46
N LEU A 538 24.51 -24.94 -12.84
CA LEU A 538 24.63 -25.06 -11.39
C LEU A 538 26.08 -24.79 -10.98
N ILE A 539 26.37 -23.54 -10.65
CA ILE A 539 27.69 -23.11 -10.18
C ILE A 539 27.77 -23.21 -8.66
N TYR A 540 28.83 -23.84 -8.16
CA TYR A 540 29.23 -23.75 -6.76
C TYR A 540 30.67 -23.25 -6.70
N ASP A 541 30.84 -22.06 -6.09
CA ASP A 541 32.12 -21.32 -6.08
C ASP A 541 32.67 -21.16 -7.52
N GLN A 542 33.80 -21.80 -7.84
CA GLN A 542 34.44 -21.77 -9.16
C GLN A 542 34.11 -23.01 -10.03
N TYR A 543 33.23 -23.90 -9.57
CA TYR A 543 32.93 -25.18 -10.23
C TYR A 543 31.56 -25.17 -10.91
N ASP A 544 31.53 -25.46 -12.21
CA ASP A 544 30.30 -25.76 -12.95
C ASP A 544 29.90 -27.23 -12.74
N LEU A 545 28.95 -27.47 -11.84
CA LEU A 545 28.51 -28.82 -11.51
C LEU A 545 27.78 -29.49 -12.68
N CYS A 546 27.14 -28.73 -13.56
CA CYS A 546 26.48 -29.26 -14.75
C CYS A 546 27.51 -29.79 -15.74
N GLU A 547 28.53 -28.99 -16.06
CA GLU A 547 29.65 -29.39 -16.92
C GLU A 547 30.45 -30.54 -16.30
N MET A 548 30.72 -30.47 -14.99
CA MET A 548 31.46 -31.51 -14.31
C MET A 548 30.69 -32.84 -14.21
N ALA A 549 29.36 -32.80 -14.14
CA ALA A 549 28.53 -34.00 -14.20
C ALA A 549 28.49 -34.59 -15.62
N LEU A 550 28.35 -33.75 -16.65
CA LEU A 550 28.38 -34.14 -18.06
C LEU A 550 29.71 -34.81 -18.44
N ASN A 551 30.82 -34.25 -17.97
CA ASN A 551 32.18 -34.75 -18.25
C ASN A 551 32.66 -35.82 -17.24
N ASP A 552 31.79 -36.27 -16.32
CA ASP A 552 32.09 -37.19 -15.21
C ASP A 552 33.36 -36.79 -14.40
N SER A 553 33.61 -35.49 -14.28
CA SER A 553 34.78 -34.91 -13.60
C SER A 553 34.52 -34.51 -12.14
N LEU A 554 33.27 -34.62 -11.65
CA LEU A 554 32.92 -34.47 -10.22
C LEU A 554 33.77 -35.35 -9.28
N LYS A 555 34.22 -36.52 -9.75
CA LYS A 555 35.08 -37.45 -9.00
C LYS A 555 36.46 -36.88 -8.62
N ILE A 556 36.90 -35.83 -9.32
CA ILE A 556 38.18 -35.13 -9.08
C ILE A 556 38.14 -34.38 -7.73
N LEU A 557 36.97 -33.91 -7.31
CA LEU A 557 36.81 -33.17 -6.05
C LEU A 557 37.12 -34.04 -4.83
N LYS A 558 37.79 -33.47 -3.83
CA LYS A 558 38.15 -34.17 -2.58
C LYS A 558 36.91 -34.33 -1.70
N LEU A 559 36.93 -35.35 -0.83
CA LEU A 559 35.78 -35.68 0.03
C LEU A 559 35.29 -34.50 0.89
N PRO A 560 36.17 -33.68 1.52
CA PRO A 560 35.70 -32.51 2.28
C PRO A 560 34.98 -31.48 1.42
N MET A 561 35.41 -31.27 0.18
CA MET A 561 34.75 -30.35 -0.75
C MET A 561 33.37 -30.87 -1.16
N LEU A 562 33.26 -32.17 -1.44
CA LEU A 562 31.97 -32.80 -1.75
C LEU A 562 30.98 -32.75 -0.58
N GLN A 563 31.49 -32.86 0.65
CA GLN A 563 30.70 -32.71 1.88
C GLN A 563 30.19 -31.28 2.03
N HIS A 564 31.09 -30.28 1.96
CA HIS A 564 30.73 -28.87 2.02
C HIS A 564 29.71 -28.48 0.95
N MET A 565 29.92 -28.93 -0.29
CA MET A 565 28.98 -28.70 -1.39
C MET A 565 27.59 -29.25 -1.09
N CYS A 566 27.49 -30.47 -0.57
CA CYS A 566 26.18 -31.05 -0.26
C CYS A 566 25.50 -30.37 0.94
N GLU A 567 26.28 -29.91 1.93
CA GLU A 567 25.77 -29.21 3.12
C GLU A 567 25.24 -27.82 2.74
N ASP A 568 26.01 -27.06 1.98
CA ASP A 568 25.64 -25.72 1.54
C ASP A 568 24.47 -25.73 0.55
N LEU A 569 24.37 -26.77 -0.29
CA LEU A 569 23.22 -26.98 -1.19
C LEU A 569 22.00 -27.57 -0.48
N GLY A 570 22.07 -27.81 0.84
CA GLY A 570 20.95 -28.31 1.64
C GLY A 570 20.46 -29.70 1.24
N LEU A 571 21.34 -30.56 0.71
CA LEU A 571 21.00 -31.92 0.29
C LEU A 571 20.86 -32.83 1.53
N ASP A 572 19.98 -33.83 1.44
CA ASP A 572 19.73 -34.80 2.52
C ASP A 572 20.93 -35.76 2.70
N ILE A 573 21.96 -35.27 3.38
CA ILE A 573 23.16 -36.05 3.69
C ILE A 573 22.81 -37.05 4.81
N PRO A 574 23.23 -38.32 4.70
CA PRO A 574 23.05 -39.30 5.78
C PRO A 574 23.61 -38.78 7.11
N SER A 575 22.85 -38.96 8.20
CA SER A 575 23.15 -38.47 9.56
C SER A 575 24.48 -38.96 10.18
N LYS A 576 25.18 -39.90 9.53
CA LYS A 576 26.56 -40.29 9.85
C LYS A 576 27.47 -39.94 8.67
N PRO A 577 28.53 -39.14 8.87
CA PRO A 577 29.48 -38.79 7.81
C PRO A 577 30.08 -40.07 7.24
N MET A 578 29.82 -40.36 5.96
CA MET A 578 30.39 -41.51 5.30
C MET A 578 31.79 -41.18 4.80
N HIS A 579 32.79 -42.00 5.13
CA HIS A 579 34.16 -41.83 4.62
C HIS A 579 34.33 -42.18 3.12
N LYS A 580 33.23 -42.30 2.37
CA LYS A 580 33.21 -42.68 0.95
C LYS A 580 32.65 -41.52 0.14
N LYS A 581 33.24 -41.24 -1.04
CA LYS A 581 32.78 -40.17 -1.95
C LYS A 581 31.46 -40.48 -2.67
N ALA A 582 31.18 -41.77 -2.91
CA ALA A 582 30.06 -42.20 -3.75
C ALA A 582 28.67 -41.65 -3.36
N PRO A 583 28.28 -41.57 -2.07
CA PRO A 583 26.98 -41.01 -1.66
C PRO A 583 26.84 -39.53 -2.02
N TYR A 584 27.88 -38.73 -1.77
CA TYR A 584 27.89 -37.29 -2.07
C TYR A 584 27.87 -37.03 -3.58
N LEU A 585 28.60 -37.85 -4.35
CA LEU A 585 28.55 -37.79 -5.82
C LEU A 585 27.16 -38.15 -6.37
N ALA A 586 26.45 -39.10 -5.73
CA ALA A 586 25.09 -39.45 -6.14
C ALA A 586 24.11 -38.31 -5.89
N LEU A 587 24.18 -37.65 -4.73
CA LEU A 587 23.37 -36.47 -4.40
C LEU A 587 23.61 -35.30 -5.38
N LEU A 588 24.87 -35.02 -5.70
CA LEU A 588 25.23 -33.98 -6.68
C LEU A 588 24.79 -34.33 -8.11
N LYS A 589 24.85 -35.61 -8.51
CA LYS A 589 24.31 -36.05 -9.80
C LYS A 589 22.78 -35.95 -9.85
N GLU A 590 22.11 -36.23 -8.74
CA GLU A 590 20.65 -36.12 -8.62
C GLU A 590 20.19 -34.66 -8.73
N ILE A 591 20.85 -33.71 -8.05
CA ILE A 591 20.48 -32.29 -8.16
C ILE A 591 20.72 -31.76 -9.59
N VAL A 592 21.84 -32.17 -10.22
CA VAL A 592 22.12 -31.80 -11.62
C VAL A 592 21.09 -32.40 -12.59
N SER A 593 20.57 -33.60 -12.33
CA SER A 593 19.50 -34.20 -13.13
C SER A 593 18.19 -33.42 -13.10
N LYS A 594 17.98 -32.61 -12.05
CA LYS A 594 16.80 -31.73 -11.92
C LYS A 594 16.99 -30.38 -12.61
N CYS A 595 18.20 -30.05 -13.06
CA CYS A 595 18.53 -28.83 -13.79
C CYS A 595 17.93 -28.84 -15.21
N THR A 596 17.61 -27.67 -15.73
CA THR A 596 17.01 -27.49 -17.08
C THR A 596 17.91 -28.00 -18.22
N CYS A 597 19.23 -28.04 -18.05
CA CYS A 597 20.15 -28.56 -19.08
C CYS A 597 20.04 -30.07 -19.34
N GLN A 598 19.52 -30.84 -18.39
CA GLN A 598 19.31 -32.30 -18.55
C GLN A 598 17.93 -32.65 -19.11
N LYS A 599 17.01 -31.66 -19.24
CA LYS A 599 15.68 -31.85 -19.84
C LYS A 599 15.67 -31.67 -21.36
N SER A 600 16.77 -31.19 -21.95
CA SER A 600 16.89 -30.84 -23.37
C SER A 600 17.85 -31.74 -24.15
N SER A 601 18.25 -32.90 -23.60
CA SER A 601 19.16 -33.87 -24.23
C SER A 601 18.44 -35.15 -24.64
#